data_AF-A0A3D1ULY3-F1
#
_entry.id   AF-A0A3D1ULY3-F1
#
_cell.length_a   1.000
_cell.length_b   1.000
_cell.length_c   1.000
_cell.angle_alpha   90.00
_cell.angle_beta   90.00
_cell.angle_gamma   90.00
#
_symmetry.space_group_name_H-M   'P 1'
#
loop_
_entity.id
_entity.type
_entity.pdbx_description
1 polymer ?
#
loop_
_entity_poly.entity_id
_entity_poly.type
_entity_poly.pdbx_seq_one_letter_code
_entity_poly.pdbx_strand_id
1 'polypeptide(L)'
;MKKSAFMLAFCIAAGAFAAEPYQDLPAEVKNAKIMKQFDGKMLGKYTNGKIAKDPVSSMEKSSIWVPKDQKLHKFPIPLGICNREINRTICRIYIKEAPADEKYHWYKIGTAVIAKRNVIYAADWSISINVNDIFQESGNNEYEVWASLKIQGPAYVKGSTKNNELALDRAVLIKK
;
A
#
# COMPACT_ATOMS: atom_id res chain seq x y z
N MET A 1 -18.04 62.51 -6.74
CA MET A 1 -17.24 61.50 -7.44
C MET A 1 -16.49 60.65 -6.41
N LYS A 2 -16.26 59.37 -6.73
CA LYS A 2 -16.15 58.23 -5.81
C LYS A 2 -14.83 58.17 -5.01
N LYS A 3 -14.95 57.55 -3.82
CA LYS A 3 -13.95 57.19 -2.80
C LYS A 3 -12.85 56.27 -3.34
N SER A 4 -11.65 56.34 -2.76
CA SER A 4 -10.87 55.14 -2.42
C SER A 4 -9.84 55.44 -1.35
N ALA A 5 -10.07 54.85 -0.17
CA ALA A 5 -9.09 54.67 0.88
C ALA A 5 -8.22 53.45 0.51
N PHE A 6 -6.90 53.63 0.51
CA PHE A 6 -5.94 52.52 0.34
C PHE A 6 -5.86 51.78 1.68
N MET A 7 -6.57 50.66 1.79
CA MET A 7 -6.50 49.75 2.93
C MET A 7 -5.27 48.86 2.77
N LEU A 8 -4.29 49.02 3.65
CA LEU A 8 -3.10 48.19 3.72
C LEU A 8 -3.50 46.80 4.24
N ALA A 9 -3.70 45.85 3.34
CA ALA A 9 -3.92 44.45 3.70
C ALA A 9 -2.57 43.77 3.94
N PHE A 10 -2.25 43.49 5.21
CA PHE A 10 -1.26 42.48 5.57
C PHE A 10 -1.82 41.12 5.15
N CYS A 11 -1.47 40.65 3.96
CA CYS A 11 -1.64 39.24 3.62
C CYS A 11 -0.61 38.44 4.42
N ILE A 12 -1.05 37.90 5.56
CA ILE A 12 -0.40 36.75 6.16
C ILE A 12 -0.48 35.65 5.09
N ALA A 13 0.62 35.41 4.38
CA ALA A 13 0.81 34.19 3.64
C ALA A 13 0.91 33.06 4.66
N ALA A 14 -0.25 32.57 5.11
CA ALA A 14 -0.33 31.22 5.61
C ALA A 14 0.15 30.37 4.44
N GLY A 15 1.40 29.91 4.53
CA GLY A 15 1.89 28.81 3.73
C GLY A 15 1.01 27.62 4.03
N ALA A 16 -0.13 27.55 3.36
CA ALA A 16 -0.80 26.30 3.12
C ALA A 16 0.20 25.51 2.30
N PHE A 17 1.01 24.70 2.98
CA PHE A 17 1.43 23.43 2.42
C PHE A 17 0.10 22.70 2.20
N ALA A 18 -0.53 22.97 1.05
CA ALA A 18 -1.56 22.11 0.53
C ALA A 18 -0.93 20.72 0.58
N ALA A 19 -1.50 19.84 1.40
CA ALA A 19 -1.18 18.44 1.31
C ALA A 19 -1.41 18.09 -0.16
N GLU A 20 -0.32 17.85 -0.91
CA GLU A 20 -0.45 17.55 -2.32
C GLU A 20 -1.41 16.36 -2.42
N PRO A 21 -2.54 16.52 -3.12
CA PRO A 21 -3.44 15.40 -3.29
C PRO A 21 -2.69 14.36 -4.12
N TYR A 22 -2.87 13.09 -3.75
CA TYR A 22 -2.67 11.94 -4.62
C TYR A 22 -1.20 11.47 -4.77
N GLN A 23 -0.82 10.45 -3.99
CA GLN A 23 0.17 9.48 -4.47
C GLN A 23 -0.47 8.70 -5.62
N ASP A 24 -0.22 9.17 -6.84
CA ASP A 24 -0.40 8.45 -8.09
C ASP A 24 0.06 6.99 -7.94
N LEU A 25 -0.49 6.12 -8.78
CA LEU A 25 0.21 4.90 -9.17
C LEU A 25 1.69 5.23 -9.50
N PRO A 26 2.63 4.28 -9.31
CA PRO A 26 4.01 4.49 -9.77
C PRO A 26 4.02 5.05 -11.19
N ALA A 27 4.88 6.04 -11.48
CA ALA A 27 4.91 6.71 -12.78
C ALA A 27 4.96 5.71 -13.96
N GLU A 28 5.67 4.60 -13.76
CA GLU A 28 5.79 3.45 -14.67
C GLU A 28 4.45 2.84 -15.11
N VAL A 29 3.43 2.94 -14.26
CA VAL A 29 2.10 2.34 -14.49
C VAL A 29 0.97 3.35 -14.39
N LYS A 30 1.29 4.64 -14.33
CA LYS A 30 0.29 5.74 -14.22
C LYS A 30 -0.71 5.75 -15.38
N ASN A 31 -0.31 5.26 -16.56
CA ASN A 31 -1.17 5.14 -17.75
C ASN A 31 -1.68 3.72 -18.00
N ALA A 32 -1.38 2.77 -17.10
CA ALA A 32 -1.72 1.38 -17.31
C ALA A 32 -3.20 1.09 -16.99
N LYS A 33 -3.77 0.12 -17.68
CA LYS A 33 -5.15 -0.32 -17.41
C LYS A 33 -5.20 -1.13 -16.10
N ILE A 34 -5.62 -0.47 -15.03
CA ILE A 34 -5.91 -1.13 -13.75
C ILE A 34 -7.13 -2.02 -13.95
N MET A 35 -6.97 -3.33 -13.77
CA MET A 35 -8.08 -4.28 -13.85
C MET A 35 -8.77 -4.47 -12.51
N LYS A 36 -7.99 -4.39 -11.43
CA LYS A 36 -8.50 -4.42 -10.06
C LYS A 36 -7.62 -3.60 -9.14
N GLN A 37 -8.27 -2.83 -8.28
CA GLN A 37 -7.65 -2.16 -7.15
C GLN A 37 -8.28 -2.71 -5.88
N PHE A 38 -7.46 -2.99 -4.88
CA PHE A 38 -7.87 -3.29 -3.51
C PHE A 38 -7.45 -2.10 -2.67
N ASP A 39 -8.40 -1.44 -2.02
CA ASP A 39 -8.16 -0.23 -1.23
C ASP A 39 -9.05 -0.20 0.02
N GLY A 40 -8.94 0.85 0.84
CA GLY A 40 -9.59 0.94 2.15
C GLY A 40 -11.10 0.64 2.19
N LYS A 41 -11.85 0.81 1.09
CA LYS A 41 -13.27 0.43 1.05
C LYS A 41 -13.47 -1.08 0.94
N MET A 42 -12.53 -1.74 0.25
CA MET A 42 -12.61 -3.15 -0.09
C MET A 42 -11.73 -4.04 0.78
N LEU A 43 -10.65 -3.52 1.37
CA LEU A 43 -9.68 -4.31 2.14
C LEU A 43 -10.37 -5.18 3.21
N GLY A 44 -11.32 -4.63 3.97
CA GLY A 44 -12.04 -5.39 5.00
C GLY A 44 -12.76 -6.64 4.51
N LYS A 45 -13.11 -6.73 3.22
CA LYS A 45 -13.71 -7.93 2.61
C LYS A 45 -12.66 -8.98 2.22
N TYR A 46 -11.45 -8.55 1.85
CA TYR A 46 -10.43 -9.42 1.24
C TYR A 46 -9.28 -9.77 2.18
N THR A 47 -9.15 -9.10 3.32
CA THR A 47 -8.04 -9.28 4.24
C THR A 47 -8.44 -10.04 5.50
N ASN A 48 -7.54 -10.91 5.96
CA ASN A 48 -7.67 -11.57 7.27
C ASN A 48 -6.87 -10.85 8.39
N GLY A 49 -6.17 -9.76 8.05
CA GLY A 49 -5.38 -8.97 9.00
C GLY A 49 -6.21 -7.98 9.81
N LYS A 50 -5.59 -7.31 10.78
CA LYS A 50 -6.22 -6.19 11.51
C LYS A 50 -6.46 -5.04 10.54
N ILE A 51 -7.69 -4.53 10.50
CA ILE A 51 -8.08 -3.41 9.65
C ILE A 51 -8.38 -2.20 10.52
N ALA A 52 -7.70 -1.08 10.24
CA ALA A 52 -7.92 0.18 10.95
C ALA A 52 -7.57 1.37 10.05
N LYS A 53 -8.03 2.57 10.42
CA LYS A 53 -7.58 3.81 9.79
C LYS A 53 -6.14 4.08 10.17
N ASP A 54 -5.32 4.37 9.17
CA ASP A 54 -3.97 4.88 9.34
C ASP A 54 -3.97 6.41 9.06
N PRO A 55 -3.50 7.26 9.99
CA PRO A 55 -3.47 8.70 9.80
C PRO A 55 -2.67 9.18 8.58
N VAL A 56 -1.65 8.42 8.15
CA VAL A 56 -0.80 8.81 7.02
C VAL A 56 -1.25 8.20 5.69
N SER A 57 -2.23 7.27 5.72
CA SER A 57 -2.86 6.79 4.49
C SER A 57 -4.01 7.70 4.08
N SER A 58 -4.10 7.97 2.78
CA SER A 58 -5.28 8.61 2.18
C SER A 58 -6.49 7.67 2.08
N MET A 59 -6.31 6.36 2.31
CA MET A 59 -7.39 5.37 2.28
C MET A 59 -8.20 5.39 3.57
N GLU A 60 -9.46 4.97 3.50
CA GLU A 60 -10.33 4.86 4.68
C GLU A 60 -9.77 3.85 5.70
N LYS A 61 -9.15 2.78 5.22
CA LYS A 61 -8.62 1.68 6.04
C LYS A 61 -7.34 1.14 5.44
N SER A 62 -6.48 0.60 6.30
CA SER A 62 -5.30 -0.18 5.94
C SER A 62 -5.31 -1.51 6.68
N SER A 63 -4.65 -2.52 6.11
CA SER A 63 -4.29 -3.75 6.81
C SER A 63 -3.02 -3.51 7.60
N ILE A 64 -3.13 -3.53 8.93
CA ILE A 64 -2.06 -3.14 9.86
C ILE A 64 -1.56 -4.37 10.60
N TRP A 65 -0.25 -4.50 10.70
CA TRP A 65 0.42 -5.53 11.48
C TRP A 65 1.33 -4.93 12.55
N VAL A 66 0.95 -5.19 13.80
CA VAL A 66 1.71 -4.88 15.01
C VAL A 66 1.69 -6.15 15.88
N PRO A 67 2.67 -7.06 15.74
CA PRO A 67 2.77 -8.27 16.54
C PRO A 67 3.06 -7.94 18.01
N LYS A 68 2.61 -8.81 18.92
CA LYS A 68 2.98 -8.71 20.35
C LYS A 68 4.48 -8.86 20.55
N ASP A 69 5.09 -9.85 19.87
CA ASP A 69 6.54 -10.01 19.85
C ASP A 69 7.17 -9.06 18.83
N GLN A 70 7.78 -8.00 19.35
CA GLN A 70 8.45 -6.99 18.55
C GLN A 70 9.68 -7.52 17.81
N LYS A 71 10.25 -8.67 18.21
CA LYS A 71 11.37 -9.32 17.49
C LYS A 71 10.97 -9.85 16.11
N LEU A 72 9.68 -9.96 15.83
CA LEU A 72 9.17 -10.32 14.50
C LEU A 72 9.36 -9.18 13.50
N HIS A 73 9.56 -7.93 13.96
CA HIS A 73 9.94 -6.84 13.09
C HIS A 73 11.40 -6.95 12.68
N LYS A 74 11.63 -7.53 11.50
CA LYS A 74 12.97 -7.69 10.93
C LYS A 74 12.95 -7.66 9.42
N PHE A 75 14.08 -7.29 8.85
CA PHE A 75 14.37 -7.54 7.44
C PHE A 75 14.90 -8.96 7.22
N PRO A 76 14.82 -9.47 5.98
CA PRO A 76 14.01 -8.92 4.88
C PRO A 76 12.51 -9.18 5.08
N ILE A 77 11.66 -8.26 4.62
CA ILE A 77 10.20 -8.44 4.63
C ILE A 77 9.79 -9.09 3.31
N PRO A 78 9.23 -10.32 3.33
CA PRO A 78 8.68 -10.91 2.12
C PRO A 78 7.37 -10.22 1.75
N LEU A 79 7.26 -9.82 0.48
CA LEU A 79 6.01 -9.36 -0.15
C LEU A 79 5.80 -10.19 -1.40
N GLY A 80 4.67 -10.88 -1.51
CA GLY A 80 4.50 -11.85 -2.59
C GLY A 80 3.06 -12.21 -2.91
N ILE A 81 2.93 -13.09 -3.89
CA ILE A 81 1.69 -13.75 -4.29
C ILE A 81 1.86 -15.24 -4.06
N CYS A 82 0.89 -15.84 -3.37
CA CYS A 82 0.81 -17.28 -3.17
C CYS A 82 -0.45 -17.83 -3.79
N ASN A 83 -0.38 -19.01 -4.38
CA ASN A 83 -1.54 -19.83 -4.67
C ASN A 83 -1.79 -20.76 -3.47
N ARG A 84 -2.90 -20.54 -2.77
CA ARG A 84 -3.32 -21.28 -1.57
C ARG A 84 -3.97 -22.63 -1.88
N GLU A 85 -4.32 -22.91 -3.13
CA GLU A 85 -4.81 -24.22 -3.57
C GLU A 85 -3.68 -25.24 -3.58
N ILE A 86 -2.54 -24.88 -4.18
CA ILE A 86 -1.34 -25.73 -4.26
C ILE A 86 -0.28 -25.36 -3.22
N ASN A 87 -0.60 -24.42 -2.33
CA ASN A 87 0.29 -23.87 -1.29
C ASN A 87 1.68 -23.44 -1.81
N ARG A 88 1.72 -22.70 -2.91
CA ARG A 88 2.96 -22.31 -3.60
C ARG A 88 3.07 -20.80 -3.80
N THR A 89 4.21 -20.22 -3.44
CA THR A 89 4.55 -18.84 -3.84
C THR A 89 4.73 -18.77 -5.36
N ILE A 90 3.97 -17.89 -6.01
CA ILE A 90 4.03 -17.65 -7.45
C ILE A 90 5.14 -16.66 -7.77
N CYS A 91 5.14 -15.50 -7.11
CA CYS A 91 6.21 -14.51 -7.19
C CYS A 91 6.35 -13.81 -5.83
N ARG A 92 7.55 -13.31 -5.53
CA ARG A 92 7.82 -12.51 -4.33
C ARG A 92 9.05 -11.65 -4.51
N ILE A 93 9.06 -10.55 -3.78
CA ILE A 93 10.24 -9.74 -3.52
C ILE A 93 10.61 -9.82 -2.04
N TYR A 94 11.85 -9.44 -1.74
CA TYR A 94 12.35 -9.27 -0.39
C TYR A 94 12.72 -7.80 -0.20
N ILE A 95 11.90 -7.08 0.57
CA ILE A 95 12.18 -5.69 0.92
C ILE A 95 13.30 -5.74 1.96
N LYS A 96 14.45 -5.18 1.64
CA LYS A 96 15.67 -5.21 2.47
C LYS A 96 15.91 -3.92 3.25
N GLU A 97 15.27 -2.85 2.82
CA GLU A 97 15.36 -1.53 3.41
C GLU A 97 14.00 -0.84 3.34
N ALA A 98 13.73 0.06 4.28
CA ALA A 98 12.51 0.84 4.33
C ALA A 98 12.81 2.30 3.96
N PRO A 99 11.90 2.97 3.23
CA PRO A 99 11.95 4.41 3.06
C PRO A 99 11.97 5.14 4.40
N ALA A 100 12.89 6.09 4.55
CA ALA A 100 13.13 6.79 5.81
C ALA A 100 12.00 7.74 6.23
N ASP A 101 11.09 8.07 5.31
CA ASP A 101 9.95 8.96 5.58
C ASP A 101 8.81 8.27 6.35
N GLU A 102 8.87 6.94 6.50
CA GLU A 102 7.86 6.11 7.16
C GLU A 102 6.45 6.32 6.60
N LYS A 103 6.36 6.57 5.28
CA LYS A 103 5.11 6.70 4.52
C LYS A 103 4.85 5.46 3.67
N TYR A 104 3.73 5.47 2.97
CA TYR A 104 3.39 4.43 2.00
C TYR A 104 4.23 4.58 0.74
N HIS A 105 4.79 3.47 0.27
CA HIS A 105 5.52 3.38 -1.00
C HIS A 105 5.03 2.18 -1.79
N TRP A 106 5.03 2.32 -3.12
CA TRP A 106 4.64 1.25 -4.02
C TRP A 106 5.79 0.29 -4.27
N TYR A 107 5.49 -1.00 -4.19
CA TYR A 107 6.42 -2.09 -4.48
C TYR A 107 5.86 -2.96 -5.60
N LYS A 108 6.65 -3.12 -6.67
CA LYS A 108 6.37 -4.07 -7.74
C LYS A 108 6.67 -5.48 -7.24
N ILE A 109 5.65 -6.33 -7.13
CA ILE A 109 5.82 -7.73 -6.71
C ILE A 109 6.32 -8.57 -7.89
N GLY A 110 5.82 -8.27 -9.09
CA GLY A 110 6.17 -8.95 -10.33
C GLY A 110 4.95 -9.23 -11.20
N THR A 111 5.15 -10.09 -12.21
CA THR A 111 4.06 -10.61 -13.05
C THR A 111 3.62 -11.97 -12.52
N ALA A 112 2.31 -12.23 -12.47
CA ALA A 112 1.75 -13.49 -12.01
C ALA A 112 0.51 -13.87 -12.80
N VAL A 113 0.36 -15.18 -13.06
CA VAL A 113 -0.89 -15.77 -13.52
C VAL A 113 -1.77 -16.03 -12.30
N ILE A 114 -2.89 -15.32 -12.21
CA ILE A 114 -3.85 -15.45 -11.12
C ILE A 114 -4.78 -16.64 -11.38
N ALA A 115 -4.97 -17.46 -10.35
CA ALA A 115 -5.82 -18.63 -10.27
C ALA A 115 -6.90 -18.43 -9.19
N LYS A 116 -7.75 -19.45 -9.01
CA LYS A 116 -8.94 -19.42 -8.13
C LYS A 116 -8.64 -19.08 -6.66
N ARG A 117 -7.43 -19.31 -6.16
CA ARG A 117 -7.06 -19.14 -4.74
C ARG A 117 -5.74 -18.40 -4.54
N ASN A 118 -5.57 -17.24 -5.15
CA ASN A 118 -4.39 -16.42 -4.95
C ASN A 118 -4.54 -15.36 -3.85
N VAL A 119 -3.44 -15.11 -3.15
CA VAL A 119 -3.35 -14.14 -2.06
C VAL A 119 -2.08 -13.31 -2.23
N ILE A 120 -2.21 -11.98 -2.20
CA ILE A 120 -1.07 -11.08 -1.96
C ILE A 120 -0.78 -11.12 -0.46
N TYR A 121 0.46 -11.30 -0.05
CA TYR A 121 0.84 -11.42 1.36
C TYR A 121 2.08 -10.61 1.72
N ALA A 122 2.14 -10.16 2.96
CA ALA A 122 3.31 -9.59 3.61
C ALA A 122 3.33 -9.95 5.09
N ALA A 123 4.42 -9.58 5.79
CA ALA A 123 4.49 -9.66 7.26
C ALA A 123 4.17 -11.05 7.82
N ASP A 124 4.81 -12.08 7.26
CA ASP A 124 4.58 -13.49 7.61
C ASP A 124 3.08 -13.87 7.60
N TRP A 125 2.40 -13.56 6.48
CA TRP A 125 0.97 -13.80 6.24
C TRP A 125 -0.02 -13.00 7.07
N SER A 126 0.47 -12.19 8.02
CA SER A 126 -0.37 -11.36 8.87
C SER A 126 -1.07 -10.24 8.09
N ILE A 127 -0.46 -9.82 6.97
CA ILE A 127 -1.11 -9.05 5.94
C ILE A 127 -1.39 -10.00 4.78
N SER A 128 -2.67 -10.12 4.40
CA SER A 128 -3.10 -10.94 3.27
C SER A 128 -4.27 -10.27 2.55
N ILE A 129 -4.30 -10.31 1.23
CA ILE A 129 -5.42 -9.87 0.38
C ILE A 129 -5.76 -11.00 -0.58
N ASN A 130 -6.98 -11.54 -0.48
CA ASN A 130 -7.51 -12.48 -1.45
C ASN A 130 -7.77 -11.77 -2.79
N VAL A 131 -7.22 -12.30 -3.88
CA VAL A 131 -7.36 -11.71 -5.23
C VAL A 131 -8.22 -12.56 -6.18
N ASN A 132 -8.94 -13.54 -5.63
CA ASN A 132 -9.70 -14.55 -6.38
C ASN A 132 -10.76 -13.94 -7.32
N ASP A 133 -11.36 -12.81 -6.94
CA ASP A 133 -12.45 -12.16 -7.69
C ASP A 133 -12.04 -11.65 -9.09
N ILE A 134 -10.74 -11.59 -9.40
CA ILE A 134 -10.26 -11.19 -10.74
C ILE A 134 -10.06 -12.39 -11.70
N PHE A 135 -10.11 -13.62 -11.17
CA PHE A 135 -9.88 -14.83 -11.96
C PHE A 135 -11.01 -15.05 -12.98
N GLN A 136 -10.61 -15.40 -14.21
CA GLN A 136 -11.52 -15.73 -15.31
C GLN A 136 -11.18 -17.12 -15.86
N GLU A 137 -12.13 -18.07 -15.84
CA GLU A 137 -11.89 -19.48 -16.23
C GLU A 137 -11.27 -19.61 -17.64
N SER A 138 -11.77 -18.82 -18.59
CA SER A 138 -11.32 -18.83 -20.00
C SER A 138 -10.59 -17.54 -20.41
N GLY A 139 -10.04 -16.79 -19.44
CA GLY A 139 -9.41 -15.49 -19.67
C GLY A 139 -7.89 -15.52 -19.54
N ASN A 140 -7.23 -14.49 -20.09
CA ASN A 140 -5.84 -14.21 -19.73
C ASN A 140 -5.79 -13.59 -18.33
N ASN A 141 -5.34 -14.40 -17.37
CA ASN A 141 -5.18 -14.02 -15.96
C ASN A 141 -3.75 -13.59 -15.60
N GLU A 142 -2.92 -13.25 -16.58
CA GLU A 142 -1.62 -12.66 -16.32
C GLU A 142 -1.77 -11.18 -15.97
N TYR A 143 -1.24 -10.81 -14.80
CA TYR A 143 -1.26 -9.43 -14.32
C TYR A 143 0.11 -9.03 -13.79
N GLU A 144 0.45 -7.77 -13.98
CA GLU A 144 1.48 -7.12 -13.19
C GLU A 144 0.89 -6.65 -11.87
N VAL A 145 1.57 -6.96 -10.76
CA VAL A 145 1.01 -6.77 -9.41
C VAL A 145 1.90 -5.85 -8.58
N TRP A 146 1.25 -4.88 -7.95
CA TRP A 146 1.87 -3.90 -7.09
C TRP A 146 1.13 -3.80 -5.75
N ALA A 147 1.85 -3.48 -4.68
CA ALA A 147 1.26 -3.18 -3.39
C ALA A 147 1.90 -1.94 -2.76
N SER A 148 1.09 -1.15 -2.09
CA SER A 148 1.47 0.05 -1.37
C SER A 148 1.64 -0.28 0.10
N LEU A 149 2.87 -0.25 0.60
CA LEU A 149 3.22 -0.61 1.96
C LEU A 149 3.87 0.56 2.70
N LYS A 150 3.50 0.73 3.97
CA LYS A 150 4.21 1.54 4.95
C LYS A 150 5.00 0.62 5.88
N ILE A 151 6.26 0.99 6.11
CA ILE A 151 7.18 0.31 7.03
C ILE A 151 7.71 1.38 7.98
N GLN A 152 7.48 1.23 9.28
CA GLN A 152 7.84 2.26 10.26
C GLN A 152 8.34 1.69 11.59
N GLY A 153 9.02 2.54 12.35
CA GLY A 153 9.51 2.25 13.69
C GLY A 153 11.02 1.93 13.74
N PRO A 154 11.59 1.90 14.95
CA PRO A 154 13.03 1.79 15.19
C PRO A 154 13.65 0.47 14.68
N ALA A 155 12.85 -0.58 14.46
CA ALA A 155 13.33 -1.82 13.86
C ALA A 155 13.68 -1.69 12.37
N TYR A 156 13.18 -0.65 11.69
CA TYR A 156 13.32 -0.47 10.24
C TYR A 156 13.96 0.86 9.86
N VAL A 157 13.67 1.94 10.59
CA VAL A 157 14.12 3.30 10.28
C VAL A 157 14.94 3.84 11.46
N LYS A 158 16.20 4.15 11.18
CA LYS A 158 17.15 4.65 12.18
C LYS A 158 16.63 5.96 12.79
N GLY A 159 16.54 6.01 14.12
CA GLY A 159 16.09 7.19 14.85
C GLY A 159 14.58 7.42 14.84
N SER A 160 13.78 6.49 14.31
CA SER A 160 12.33 6.58 14.39
C SER A 160 11.86 6.60 15.85
N THR A 161 10.93 7.50 16.14
CA THR A 161 10.23 7.62 17.42
C THR A 161 8.85 6.96 17.41
N LYS A 162 8.44 6.38 16.28
CA LYS A 162 7.16 5.70 16.13
C LYS A 162 7.23 4.24 16.59
N ASN A 163 6.08 3.65 16.85
CA ASN A 163 5.98 2.20 17.09
C ASN A 163 6.31 1.42 15.81
N ASN A 164 6.90 0.23 15.98
CA ASN A 164 7.09 -0.68 14.85
C ASN A 164 5.74 -1.11 14.29
N GLU A 165 5.58 -0.96 12.98
CA GLU A 165 4.35 -1.31 12.29
C GLU A 165 4.65 -1.57 10.81
N LEU A 166 3.98 -2.58 10.26
CA LEU A 166 3.82 -2.74 8.81
C LEU A 166 2.36 -2.50 8.46
N ALA A 167 2.10 -1.72 7.41
CA ALA A 167 0.74 -1.51 6.93
C ALA A 167 0.66 -1.58 5.41
N LEU A 168 -0.45 -2.09 4.89
CA LEU A 168 -0.78 -2.10 3.48
C LEU A 168 -2.12 -1.39 3.28
N ASP A 169 -2.14 -0.35 2.46
CA ASP A 169 -3.37 0.42 2.19
C ASP A 169 -3.97 0.14 0.81
N ARG A 170 -3.14 -0.27 -0.16
CA ARG A 170 -3.57 -0.57 -1.53
C ARG A 170 -2.81 -1.73 -2.15
N ALA A 171 -3.47 -2.41 -3.08
CA ALA A 171 -2.83 -3.27 -4.07
C ALA A 171 -3.52 -3.10 -5.42
N VAL A 172 -2.77 -3.22 -6.52
CA VAL A 172 -3.32 -3.13 -7.87
C VAL A 172 -2.83 -4.27 -8.75
N LEU A 173 -3.73 -4.74 -9.61
CA LEU A 173 -3.45 -5.71 -10.66
C LEU A 173 -3.70 -5.01 -12.00
N ILE A 174 -2.65 -4.95 -12.78
CA ILE A 174 -2.58 -4.22 -14.05
C ILE A 174 -2.50 -5.25 -15.17
N LYS A 175 -3.32 -5.06 -16.21
CA LYS A 175 -3.19 -5.88 -17.42
C LYS A 175 -1.95 -5.43 -18.18
N LYS A 176 -1.10 -6.38 -18.53
CA LYS A 176 -0.10 -6.17 -19.59
C LYS A 176 -0.73 -6.29 -20.97
#